data_AF-A0A1W9NYB0-F1
#
_entry.id   AF-A0A1W9NYB0-F1
#
_cell.length_a   1.000
_cell.length_b   1.000
_cell.length_c   1.000
_cell.angle_alpha   90.00
_cell.angle_beta   90.00
_cell.angle_gamma   90.00
#
_symmetry.space_group_name_H-M   'P 1'
#
loop_
_entity.id
_entity.type
_entity.pdbx_description
1 polymer ?
#
loop_
_entity_poly.entity_id
_entity_poly.type
_entity_poly.pdbx_seq_one_letter_code
_entity_poly.pdbx_strand_id
1 'polypeptide(L)' 'MLIKIILILLGITLVGVAINGIIKGKIFMKGLAAIKKDNPAQFWLCIIVYLAFGAMLFFFGLLGRIGK' A
#
# COMPACT_ATOMS: atom_id res chain seq x y z
N MET A 1 0.78 22.40 2.16
CA MET A 1 1.28 21.75 0.93
C MET A 1 2.24 20.60 1.19
N LEU A 2 3.26 20.77 2.03
CA LEU A 2 4.26 19.72 2.35
C LEU A 2 3.63 18.36 2.73
N ILE A 3 2.64 18.36 3.63
CA ILE A 3 1.98 17.14 4.11
C ILE A 3 1.28 16.38 2.97
N LYS A 4 0.68 17.10 2.01
CA LYS A 4 0.04 16.48 0.84
C LYS A 4 1.03 15.72 -0.03
N ILE A 5 2.21 16.32 -0.26
CA ILE A 5 3.29 15.69 -1.04
C ILE A 5 3.80 14.44 -0.33
N ILE A 6 3.97 14.49 0.99
CA ILE A 6 4.37 13.33 1.79
C ILE A 6 3.33 12.20 1.69
N LEU A 7 2.03 12.52 1.79
CA LEU A 7 0.96 11.53 1.65
C LEU A 7 0.97 10.87 0.26
N ILE A 8 1.16 11.65 -0.80
CA ILE A 8 1.25 11.13 -2.18
C ILE A 8 2.47 10.21 -2.32
N LEU A 9 3.64 10.61 -1.82
CA LEU A 9 4.87 9.81 -1.88
C LEU A 9 4.74 8.49 -1.10
N LEU A 10 4.11 8.52 0.08
CA LEU A 10 3.81 7.32 0.86
C LEU A 10 2.84 6.39 0.11
N GLY A 11 1.81 6.96 -0.52
CA GLY A 11 0.87 6.21 -1.36
C GLY A 11 1.58 5.48 -2.51
N ILE A 12 2.44 6.19 -3.25
CA ILE A 12 3.25 5.62 -4.35
C ILE A 12 4.16 4.50 -3.82
N THR A 13 4.78 4.70 -2.66
CA THR A 13 5.69 3.71 -2.06
C THR A 13 4.94 2.43 -1.70
N LEU A 14 3.74 2.54 -1.11
CA LEU A 14 2.90 1.37 -0.77
C LEU A 14 2.44 0.60 -2.00
N VAL A 15 2.04 1.30 -3.07
CA VAL A 15 1.70 0.68 -4.35
C VAL A 15 2.92 -0.01 -4.96
N GLY A 16 4.10 0.62 -4.90
CA GLY A 16 5.36 0.02 -5.33
C GLY A 16 5.73 -1.25 -4.55
N VAL A 17 5.53 -1.26 -3.23
CA VAL A 17 5.73 -2.44 -2.38
C VAL A 17 4.75 -3.56 -2.76
N ALA A 18 3.48 -3.25 -3.02
CA ALA A 18 2.51 -4.23 -3.48
C ALA A 18 2.92 -4.85 -4.83
N ILE A 19 3.31 -4.03 -5.82
CA ILE A 19 3.76 -4.53 -7.13
C ILE A 19 5.01 -5.41 -6.99
N ASN A 20 6.00 -4.98 -6.21
CA ASN A 20 7.20 -5.77 -5.94
C ASN A 20 6.86 -7.09 -5.23
N GLY A 21 5.89 -7.07 -4.31
CA GLY A 21 5.35 -8.25 -3.66
C GLY A 21 4.69 -9.23 -4.63
N ILE A 22 3.95 -8.74 -5.62
CA ILE A 22 3.37 -9.55 -6.72
C ILE A 22 4.45 -10.23 -7.55
N ILE A 23 5.48 -9.48 -7.96
CA ILE A 23 6.59 -10.01 -8.78
C ILE A 23 7.38 -11.08 -8.02
N LYS A 24 7.71 -10.82 -6.75
CA LYS A 24 8.46 -11.76 -5.91
C LYS A 24 7.62 -12.90 -5.34
N GLY A 25 6.28 -12.81 -5.46
CA GLY A 25 5.34 -13.78 -4.89
C GLY A 25 5.37 -13.85 -3.36
N LYS A 26 5.90 -12.82 -2.70
CA LYS A 26 6.06 -12.73 -1.24
C LYS A 26 5.82 -11.30 -0.79
N ILE A 27 4.98 -11.13 0.23
CA ILE A 27 4.75 -9.82 0.85
C ILE A 27 4.86 -9.93 2.36
N PHE A 28 5.50 -8.94 2.97
CA PHE A 28 5.72 -8.89 4.41
C PHE A 28 4.82 -7.81 4.99
N MET A 29 3.87 -8.23 5.81
CA MET A 29 3.11 -7.35 6.68
C MET A 29 3.67 -7.52 8.10
N LYS A 30 3.56 -6.49 8.95
CA LYS A 30 4.11 -6.53 10.31
C LYS A 30 3.55 -7.77 11.05
N GLY A 31 4.44 -8.71 11.39
CA GLY A 31 4.08 -9.98 12.05
C GLY A 31 3.64 -11.12 11.14
N LEU A 32 3.64 -10.96 9.81
CA LEU A 32 3.15 -11.97 8.88
C LEU A 32 3.88 -11.92 7.53
N ALA A 33 4.50 -13.05 7.14
CA ALA A 33 5.06 -13.24 5.81
C ALA A 33 4.04 -14.01 4.95
N ALA A 34 3.32 -13.31 4.09
CA ALA A 34 2.37 -13.95 3.19
C ALA A 34 3.09 -14.36 1.89
N ILE A 35 3.06 -15.66 1.60
CA ILE A 35 3.69 -16.25 0.42
C ILE A 35 2.59 -16.73 -0.53
N LYS A 36 2.66 -16.34 -1.81
CA LYS A 36 1.63 -16.65 -2.82
C LYS A 36 1.38 -18.14 -3.00
N LYS A 37 2.40 -18.99 -2.83
CA LYS A 37 2.29 -20.44 -2.94
C LYS A 37 1.70 -21.11 -1.70
N ASP A 38 2.09 -20.68 -0.51
CA ASP A 38 1.69 -21.35 0.73
C ASP A 38 0.32 -20.87 1.21
N ASN A 39 0.06 -19.56 1.12
CA ASN A 39 -1.17 -18.94 1.60
C ASN A 39 -1.67 -17.89 0.58
N PRO A 40 -2.21 -18.34 -0.58
CA PRO A 40 -2.60 -17.44 -1.67
C PRO A 40 -3.67 -16.44 -1.25
N ALA A 41 -4.65 -16.85 -0.43
CA ALA A 41 -5.72 -15.97 0.03
C ALA A 41 -5.17 -14.81 0.89
N GLN A 42 -4.29 -15.12 1.85
CA GLN A 42 -3.65 -14.10 2.70
C GLN A 42 -2.74 -13.18 1.89
N PHE A 43 -2.01 -13.73 0.92
CA PHE A 43 -1.16 -12.96 0.01
C PHE A 43 -1.98 -11.90 -0.75
N TRP A 44 -3.07 -12.30 -1.40
CA TRP A 44 -3.93 -11.37 -2.13
C TRP A 44 -4.64 -10.38 -1.22
N LEU A 45 -5.05 -10.79 -0.03
CA LEU A 45 -5.63 -9.88 0.97
C LEU A 45 -4.61 -8.81 1.37
N CYS A 46 -3.37 -9.17 1.65
CA CYS A 46 -2.31 -8.20 1.93
C CYS A 46 -2.13 -7.23 0.76
N ILE A 47 -2.07 -7.71 -0.49
CA ILE A 47 -1.97 -6.85 -1.68
C ILE A 47 -3.12 -5.85 -1.76
N ILE A 48 -4.37 -6.31 -1.58
CA ILE A 48 -5.55 -5.44 -1.60
C ILE A 48 -5.45 -4.38 -0.50
N VAL A 49 -5.02 -4.74 0.71
CA VAL A 49 -4.87 -3.78 1.80
C VAL A 49 -3.79 -2.74 1.49
N TYR A 50 -2.62 -3.15 0.96
CA TYR A 50 -1.58 -2.21 0.54
C TYR A 50 -2.07 -1.24 -0.55
N LEU A 51 -2.81 -1.74 -1.54
CA LEU A 51 -3.39 -0.91 -2.60
C LEU A 51 -4.49 0.03 -2.06
N ALA A 52 -5.36 -0.45 -1.18
CA ALA A 52 -6.41 0.35 -0.56
C ALA A 52 -5.83 1.49 0.28
N PHE A 53 -4.81 1.21 1.10
CA PHE A 53 -4.10 2.25 1.85
C PHE A 53 -3.35 3.22 0.94
N GLY A 54 -2.69 2.72 -0.12
CA GLY A 54 -2.04 3.57 -1.11
C GLY A 54 -3.02 4.52 -1.78
N ALA A 55 -4.17 4.01 -2.23
CA ALA A 55 -5.24 4.80 -2.84
C ALA A 55 -5.86 5.80 -1.86
N MET A 56 -6.06 5.41 -0.60
CA MET A 56 -6.56 6.29 0.46
C MET A 56 -5.60 7.46 0.71
N LEU A 57 -4.29 7.19 0.82
CA LEU A 57 -3.27 8.23 1.00
C LEU A 57 -3.18 9.16 -0.21
N PHE A 58 -3.32 8.61 -1.41
CA PHE A 58 -3.37 9.40 -2.64
C PHE A 58 -4.61 10.31 -2.68
N PHE A 59 -5.77 9.79 -2.27
CA PHE A 59 -7.01 10.54 -2.12
C PHE A 59 -6.86 11.68 -1.11
N PHE A 60 -6.31 11.43 0.08
CA PHE A 60 -6.04 12.49 1.07
C PHE A 60 -4.96 13.48 0.61
N GLY A 61 -3.96 13.02 -0.13
CA GLY A 61 -2.93 13.88 -0.71
C GLY A 61 -3.49 14.86 -1.75
N LEU A 62 -4.34 14.39 -2.65
CA LEU A 62 -4.97 15.22 -3.69
C LEU A 62 -6.15 16.05 -3.16
N LEU A 63 -7.15 15.37 -2.59
CA LEU A 63 -8.46 15.93 -2.25
C LEU A 63 -8.59 16.30 -0.77
N GLY A 64 -7.68 15.86 0.09
CA GLY A 64 -7.71 16.21 1.51
C GLY A 64 -7.56 17.72 1.70
N ARG A 65 -8.59 18.38 2.22
CA ARG A 65 -8.46 19.69 2.86
C ARG A 65 -7.83 19.46 4.23
N ILE A 66 -6.49 19.47 4.26
CA ILE A 66 -5.73 19.44 5.51
C ILE A 66 -5.78 20.84 6.10
N GLY A 67 -6.78 21.07 6.96
CA GLY A 67 -6.98 22.32 7.70
C GLY A 67 -7.72 23.42 6.92
N LYS A 68 -8.73 24.00 7.58
CA LYS A 68 -9.10 25.41 7.39
C LYS A 68 -8.06 26.26 8.11
#